data_AF-A0AAU6BQP0-F1
#
_entry.id   AF-A0AAU6BQP0-F1
#
_cell.length_a   1.000
_cell.length_b   1.000
_cell.length_c   1.000
_cell.angle_alpha   90.00
_cell.angle_beta   90.00
_cell.angle_gamma   90.00
#
_symmetry.space_group_name_H-M   'P 1'
#
loop_
_entity.id
_entity.type
_entity.pdbx_description
1 polymer ?
#
loop_
_entity_poly.entity_id
_entity_poly.type
_entity_poly.pdbx_seq_one_letter_code
_entity_poly.pdbx_strand_id
1 'polypeptide(L)'
;MSVFRSDLNLTAQDATGTGAGVDVALNLMTGNIRLSILWTQEIQLSPENAEQVAQALQRAAAESRTMTATSKPASASGLQHPPGTV
;
A
#
# COMPACT_ATOMS: atom_id res chain seq x y z
N MET A 1 13.25 -13.95 -1.82
CA MET A 1 12.56 -12.82 -1.16
C MET A 1 11.60 -12.20 -2.17
N SER A 2 10.34 -11.98 -1.80
CA SER A 2 9.35 -11.29 -2.64
C SER A 2 9.53 -9.78 -2.54
N VAL A 3 9.37 -9.06 -3.65
CA VAL A 3 9.31 -7.58 -3.66
C VAL A 3 7.96 -7.04 -3.16
N PHE A 4 7.00 -7.94 -2.97
CA PHE A 4 5.67 -7.63 -2.48
C PHE A 4 5.55 -7.99 -1.00
N ARG A 5 4.91 -7.09 -0.24
CA ARG A 5 4.48 -7.35 1.13
C ARG A 5 2.96 -7.34 1.20
N SER A 6 2.38 -8.52 1.40
CA SER A 6 0.93 -8.72 1.58
C SER A 6 0.44 -8.17 2.91
N ASP A 7 -0.81 -7.72 2.94
CA ASP A 7 -1.50 -7.32 4.16
C ASP A 7 -1.95 -8.58 4.94
N LEU A 8 -1.23 -8.88 6.01
CA LEU A 8 -1.50 -10.05 6.86
C LEU A 8 -2.78 -9.92 7.70
N ASN A 9 -3.36 -8.73 7.78
CA ASN A 9 -4.61 -8.50 8.50
C ASN A 9 -5.84 -8.58 7.58
N LEU A 10 -5.65 -8.80 6.27
CA LEU A 10 -6.74 -8.98 5.33
C LEU A 10 -7.18 -10.45 5.31
N THR A 11 -8.38 -10.72 5.81
CA THR A 11 -8.98 -12.06 5.83
C THR A 11 -10.24 -12.15 4.96
N ALA A 12 -10.40 -11.23 4.01
CA ALA A 12 -11.57 -11.15 3.16
C ALA A 12 -11.69 -12.38 2.24
N GLN A 13 -12.84 -13.05 2.35
CA GLN A 13 -13.18 -14.24 1.58
C GLN A 13 -14.44 -14.02 0.76
N ASP A 14 -14.58 -14.84 -0.27
CA ASP A 14 -15.73 -14.85 -1.15
C ASP A 14 -17.01 -15.23 -0.39
N ALA A 15 -18.05 -14.41 -0.58
CA ALA A 15 -19.33 -14.54 0.10
C ALA A 15 -20.14 -15.75 -0.39
N THR A 16 -19.81 -16.33 -1.54
CA THR A 16 -20.48 -17.53 -2.06
C THR A 16 -19.91 -18.82 -1.48
N GLY A 17 -18.86 -18.73 -0.65
CA GLY A 17 -18.28 -19.87 0.06
C GLY A 17 -17.33 -20.72 -0.80
N THR A 18 -16.82 -20.17 -1.90
CA THR A 18 -15.87 -20.86 -2.80
C THR A 18 -14.47 -21.04 -2.22
N GLY A 19 -14.17 -20.39 -1.08
CA GLY A 19 -12.82 -20.35 -0.51
C GLY A 19 -11.85 -19.43 -1.27
N ALA A 20 -12.33 -18.73 -2.30
CA ALA A 20 -11.59 -17.66 -2.93
C ALA A 20 -11.43 -16.47 -1.96
N GLY A 21 -10.37 -15.70 -2.16
CA GLY A 21 -10.03 -14.59 -1.26
C GLY A 21 -9.31 -13.46 -1.98
N VAL A 22 -9.05 -12.40 -1.23
CA VAL A 22 -8.36 -11.20 -1.72
C VAL A 22 -7.05 -11.00 -0.99
N ASP A 23 -5.98 -10.71 -1.73
CA ASP A 23 -4.72 -10.21 -1.21
C ASP A 23 -4.50 -8.75 -1.67
N VAL A 24 -4.02 -7.92 -0.74
CA VAL A 24 -3.54 -6.57 -1.03
C VAL A 24 -2.08 -6.52 -0.66
N ALA A 25 -1.22 -6.21 -1.63
CA ALA A 25 0.21 -6.20 -1.42
C ALA A 25 0.87 -4.91 -1.92
N LEU A 26 1.79 -4.37 -1.12
CA LEU A 26 2.62 -3.23 -1.49
C LEU A 26 3.88 -3.72 -2.21
N ASN A 27 4.16 -3.18 -3.39
CA ASN A 27 5.45 -3.34 -4.06
C ASN A 27 6.47 -2.41 -3.39
N LEU A 28 7.44 -2.99 -2.68
CA LEU A 28 8.42 -2.24 -1.90
C LEU A 28 9.47 -1.51 -2.77
N MET A 29 9.51 -1.78 -4.08
CA MET A 29 10.41 -1.09 -5.01
C MET A 29 9.74 0.12 -5.66
N THR A 30 8.48 -0.03 -6.07
CA THR A 30 7.78 1.01 -6.85
C THR A 30 6.75 1.79 -6.06
N GLY A 31 6.37 1.32 -4.86
CA GLY A 31 5.26 1.87 -4.10
C GLY A 31 3.88 1.53 -4.69
N ASN A 32 3.80 0.80 -5.81
CA ASN A 32 2.52 0.40 -6.39
C ASN A 32 1.83 -0.65 -5.53
N ILE A 33 0.51 -0.62 -5.51
CA ILE A 33 -0.31 -1.57 -4.76
C ILE A 33 -0.86 -2.60 -5.75
N ARG A 34 -0.68 -3.88 -5.42
CA ARG A 34 -1.29 -5.00 -6.14
C ARG A 34 -2.51 -5.47 -5.37
N LEU A 35 -3.65 -5.51 -6.07
CA LEU A 35 -4.84 -6.22 -5.63
C LEU A 35 -4.86 -7.57 -6.37
N SER A 36 -5.01 -8.67 -5.65
CA SER A 36 -5.05 -10.01 -6.22
C SER A 36 -6.29 -10.75 -5.74
N ILE A 37 -7.01 -11.35 -6.69
CA ILE A 37 -8.07 -12.33 -6.41
C ILE A 37 -7.42 -13.70 -6.48
N LEU A 38 -7.58 -14.48 -5.42
CA LEU A 38 -6.96 -15.79 -5.28
C LEU A 38 -7.94 -16.84 -5.80
N TRP A 39 -7.44 -17.79 -6.60
CA TRP A 39 -8.15 -18.97 -7.11
C TRP A 39 -9.25 -18.73 -8.14
N THR A 40 -9.82 -17.53 -8.23
CA THR A 40 -10.88 -17.16 -9.19
C THR A 40 -10.56 -15.88 -9.96
N GLN A 41 -11.39 -15.58 -10.97
CA GLN A 41 -11.28 -14.33 -11.75
C GLN A 41 -12.04 -13.17 -11.11
N GLU A 42 -13.10 -13.48 -10.37
CA GLU A 42 -13.94 -12.52 -9.66
C GLU A 42 -14.32 -13.08 -8.29
N ILE A 43 -14.74 -12.17 -7.40
CA ILE A 43 -15.13 -12.47 -6.03
C ILE A 43 -16.33 -11.60 -5.66
N GLN A 44 -17.30 -12.19 -4.95
CA GLN A 44 -18.37 -11.43 -4.33
C GLN A 44 -18.02 -11.19 -2.86
N LEU A 45 -18.02 -9.95 -2.39
CA LEU A 45 -17.71 -9.62 -1.00
C LEU A 45 -18.98 -9.31 -0.21
N SER A 46 -19.01 -9.75 1.05
CA SER A 46 -19.96 -9.19 2.02
C SER A 46 -19.61 -7.73 2.31
N PRO A 47 -20.55 -6.93 2.86
CA PRO A 47 -20.25 -5.55 3.25
C PRO A 47 -19.02 -5.42 4.15
N GLU A 48 -18.86 -6.31 5.12
CA GLU A 48 -17.76 -6.32 6.08
C GLU A 48 -16.43 -6.64 5.40
N ASN A 49 -16.42 -7.64 4.51
CA ASN A 49 -15.22 -8.01 3.76
C ASN A 49 -14.84 -6.92 2.75
N ALA A 50 -15.82 -6.26 2.13
CA ALA A 50 -15.57 -5.10 1.25
C ALA A 50 -14.93 -3.94 2.02
N GLU A 51 -15.41 -3.66 3.24
CA GLU A 51 -14.81 -2.65 4.11
C GLU A 51 -13.38 -3.03 4.52
N GLN A 52 -13.12 -4.29 4.86
CA GLN A 52 -11.76 -4.77 5.16
C GLN A 52 -10.80 -4.58 3.98
N VAL A 53 -11.24 -4.89 2.75
CA VAL A 53 -10.43 -4.66 1.54
C VAL A 53 -10.16 -3.17 1.36
N ALA A 54 -11.17 -2.30 1.54
CA ALA A 54 -11.00 -0.86 1.46
C ALA A 54 -9.98 -0.33 2.49
N GLN A 55 -10.03 -0.84 3.72
CA GLN A 55 -9.07 -0.46 4.76
C GLN A 55 -7.64 -0.97 4.46
N ALA A 56 -7.50 -2.19 3.93
CA ALA A 56 -6.21 -2.73 3.51
C ALA A 56 -5.57 -1.88 2.38
N LEU A 57 -6.37 -1.48 1.39
CA LEU A 57 -5.93 -0.56 0.33
C LEU A 57 -5.50 0.79 0.89
N GLN A 58 -6.25 1.35 1.86
CA GLN A 58 -5.88 2.60 2.51
C GLN A 58 -4.56 2.50 3.27
N ARG A 59 -4.33 1.40 4.02
CA ARG A 59 -3.06 1.15 4.72
C ARG A 59 -1.89 1.05 3.74
N ALA A 60 -2.04 0.26 2.69
CA ALA A 60 -1.00 0.11 1.66
C ALA A 60 -0.69 1.45 0.97
N ALA A 61 -1.70 2.29 0.72
CA ALA A 61 -1.54 3.62 0.15
C ALA A 61 -0.86 4.61 1.11
N ALA A 62 -1.23 4.58 2.39
CA ALA A 62 -0.56 5.39 3.41
C ALA A 62 0.93 5.03 3.49
N GLU A 63 1.25 3.74 3.53
CA GLU A 63 2.62 3.28 3.56
C GLU A 63 3.42 3.66 2.31
N SER A 64 2.86 3.43 1.11
CA SER A 64 3.50 3.82 -0.15
C SER A 64 3.90 5.32 -0.18
N ARG A 65 3.03 6.19 0.34
CA ARG A 65 3.32 7.62 0.47
C ARG A 65 4.46 7.89 1.44
N THR A 66 4.54 7.16 2.55
CA THR A 66 5.66 7.30 3.50
C THR A 66 6.98 6.87 2.89
N MET A 67 7.00 5.79 2.08
CA MET A 67 8.19 5.35 1.36
C MET A 67 8.73 6.44 0.44
N THR A 68 7.85 7.05 -0.36
CA THR A 68 8.20 8.16 -1.26
C THR A 68 8.69 9.40 -0.48
N ALA A 69 8.11 9.68 0.69
CA ALA A 69 8.52 10.80 1.53
C ALA A 69 9.94 10.61 2.11
N THR A 70 10.31 9.39 2.51
CA THR A 70 11.69 9.05 2.93
C THR A 70 12.69 9.05 1.78
N SER A 71 12.24 8.91 0.53
CA SER A 71 13.11 9.00 -0.66
C SER A 71 13.32 10.43 -1.17
N LYS A 72 12.63 11.43 -0.63
CA LYS A 72 12.90 12.84 -0.96
C LYS A 72 14.23 13.24 -0.28
N PRO A 73 15.28 13.61 -1.03
CA PRO A 73 16.53 14.02 -0.41
C PRO A 73 16.27 15.26 0.45
N ALA A 74 16.90 15.29 1.62
CA ALA A 74 16.99 16.46 2.50
C ALA A 74 17.84 17.55 1.82
N SER A 75 17.35 18.10 0.72
CA SER A 75 17.93 19.25 0.03
C SER A 75 16.96 20.42 0.16
N ALA A 76 16.67 20.79 1.40
CA ALA A 76 16.09 22.09 1.75
C ALA A 76 16.76 22.67 3.01
N SER A 77 18.00 22.26 3.30
CA SER A 77 18.84 22.91 4.30
C SER A 77 20.15 23.31 3.62
N GLY A 78 20.14 24.49 3.00
CA GLY A 78 21.28 24.93 2.20
C GLY A 78 21.11 26.28 1.53
N LEU A 79 20.48 27.26 2.19
CA LEU A 79 20.60 28.68 1.82
C LEU A 79 20.65 29.50 3.11
N GLN A 80 21.76 29.39 3.84
CA GLN A 80 22.20 30.45 4.75
C GLN A 80 23.17 31.33 3.96
N HIS A 81 22.68 32.49 3.50
CA HIS A 81 23.52 33.57 2.99
C HIS A 81 24.11 34.32 4.20
N PRO A 82 25.44 34.48 4.34
CA PRO A 82 25.98 35.48 5.26
C PRO A 82 25.90 36.88 4.62
N PRO A 83 25.58 37.94 5.38
CA PRO A 83 25.67 39.30 4.88
C PRO A 83 27.15 39.67 4.68
N GLY A 84 27.49 40.09 3.46
CA GLY A 84 28.82 40.58 3.11
C GLY A 84 29.15 41.88 3.85
N THR A 85 30.37 41.96 4.35
CA THR A 85 31.03 43.16 4.84
C THR A 85 31.88 43.75 3.71
N VAL A 86 31.66 45.02 3.37
CA VAL A 86 32.67 46.03 3.00
C VAL A 86 32.06 47.42 3.14
#